data_AF-A0A0R1PIV4-F1
#
_entry.id   AF-A0A0R1PIV4-F1
#
_cell.length_a   1.000
_cell.length_b   1.000
_cell.length_c   1.000
_cell.angle_alpha   90.00
_cell.angle_beta   90.00
_cell.angle_gamma   90.00
#
_symmetry.space_group_name_H-M   'P 1'
#
loop_
_entity.id
_entity.type
_entity.pdbx_description
1 polymer ?
#
loop_
_entity_poly.entity_id
_entity_poly.type
_entity_poly.pdbx_seq_one_letter_code
_entity_poly.pdbx_strand_id
1 'polypeptide(L)'
;MFYRGQSGDYEGTNNVASIFRTKTNGASTDEYSFTNEYMRRFADIFNNLENNFSRLSYMQHFGLPTRLLDVTTNPLVALYFACQPSSYPMGMVTSFISNVVQPNNTKSSSFSFYNSRSDTVEVLSTLALMAEDKKCTIFNKIEHFKNEMVASRILCK
;
A
#
# COMPACT_ATOMS: atom_id res chain seq x y z
N MET A 1 5.34 -10.79 -14.40
CA MET A 1 5.92 -11.34 -13.15
C MET A 1 6.59 -10.18 -12.44
N PHE A 2 6.42 -10.08 -11.12
CA PHE A 2 7.05 -9.03 -10.32
C PHE A 2 7.90 -9.67 -9.22
N TYR A 3 8.88 -8.94 -8.72
CA TYR A 3 9.79 -9.38 -7.67
C TYR A 3 9.89 -8.30 -6.58
N ARG A 4 10.17 -8.71 -5.35
CA ARG A 4 10.48 -7.80 -4.23
C ARG A 4 11.68 -8.35 -3.48
N GLY A 5 12.67 -7.50 -3.29
CA GLY A 5 13.86 -7.79 -2.49
C GLY A 5 13.76 -7.17 -1.11
N GLN A 6 14.18 -7.90 -0.09
CA GLN A 6 14.22 -7.42 1.30
C GLN A 6 15.50 -7.88 1.95
N SER A 7 16.23 -6.94 2.55
CA SER A 7 17.51 -7.21 3.21
C SER A 7 17.40 -8.05 4.48
N GLY A 8 16.18 -8.29 4.97
CA GLY A 8 15.91 -9.12 6.13
C GLY A 8 14.65 -9.95 5.94
N ASP A 9 14.62 -11.09 6.63
CA ASP A 9 13.42 -11.92 6.79
C ASP A 9 12.57 -11.39 7.95
N TYR A 10 11.39 -10.85 7.62
CA TYR A 10 10.39 -10.32 8.54
C TYR A 10 9.24 -11.31 8.79
N GLU A 11 9.49 -12.60 8.58
CA GLU A 11 8.55 -13.69 8.81
C GLU A 11 7.19 -13.45 8.11
N GLY A 12 6.08 -13.43 8.86
CA GLY A 12 4.73 -13.22 8.33
C GLY A 12 4.47 -11.83 7.75
N THR A 13 5.38 -10.86 7.92
CA THR A 13 5.17 -9.45 7.50
C THR A 13 5.97 -9.05 6.27
N ASN A 14 6.65 -10.01 5.62
CA ASN A 14 7.49 -9.76 4.46
C ASN A 14 6.76 -9.03 3.30
N ASN A 15 5.53 -9.41 2.97
CA ASN A 15 4.76 -8.80 1.88
C ASN A 15 3.74 -7.75 2.35
N VAL A 16 3.97 -7.22 3.55
CA VAL A 16 3.16 -6.17 4.14
C VAL A 16 3.89 -4.84 3.96
N ALA A 17 3.15 -3.79 3.59
CA ALA A 17 3.69 -2.43 3.46
C ALA A 17 4.32 -1.97 4.78
N SER A 18 5.35 -1.13 4.69
CA SER A 18 6.20 -0.78 5.83
C SER A 18 5.41 -0.15 6.99
N ILE A 19 4.36 0.61 6.70
CA ILE A 19 3.51 1.25 7.71
C ILE A 19 2.72 0.28 8.58
N PHE A 20 2.40 -0.90 8.06
CA PHE A 20 1.63 -1.93 8.77
C PHE A 20 2.54 -2.92 9.51
N ARG A 21 3.86 -2.80 9.37
CA ARG A 21 4.81 -3.61 10.15
C ARG A 21 4.84 -3.05 11.56
N THR A 22 4.22 -3.75 12.50
CA THR A 22 4.20 -3.39 13.92
C THR A 22 5.64 -3.22 14.42
N LYS A 23 5.99 -2.04 14.93
CA LYS A 23 7.25 -1.85 15.65
C LYS A 23 7.19 -2.62 16.97
N THR A 24 8.34 -3.05 17.49
CA THR A 24 8.51 -3.85 18.72
C THR A 24 7.75 -3.34 19.95
N ASN A 25 7.29 -2.08 19.93
CA ASN A 25 6.62 -1.43 21.06
C ASN A 25 5.08 -1.38 20.92
N GLY A 26 4.48 -2.01 19.89
CA GLY A 26 3.02 -2.05 19.69
C GLY A 26 2.38 -0.70 19.34
N ALA A 27 3.16 0.36 19.18
CA ALA A 27 2.67 1.67 18.81
C ALA A 27 2.24 1.71 17.34
N SER A 28 0.98 2.05 17.10
CA SER A 28 0.49 2.37 15.75
C SER A 28 1.17 3.65 15.26
N THR A 29 1.60 3.65 14.00
CA THR A 29 2.22 4.83 13.39
C THR A 29 1.12 5.81 12.98
N ASP A 30 1.16 7.04 13.49
CA ASP A 30 0.26 8.11 13.04
C ASP A 30 0.65 8.58 11.63
N GLU A 31 0.17 7.82 10.63
CA GLU A 31 0.39 8.05 9.21
C GLU A 31 0.13 9.49 8.81
N TYR A 32 -0.98 10.06 9.29
CA TYR A 32 -1.43 11.38 8.89
C TYR A 32 -0.48 12.46 9.41
N SER A 33 -0.11 12.40 10.70
CA SER A 33 0.81 13.38 11.28
C SER A 33 2.16 13.38 10.56
N PHE A 34 2.74 12.20 10.32
CA PHE A 34 4.02 12.08 9.62
C PHE A 34 3.96 12.56 8.17
N THR A 35 2.95 12.14 7.42
CA THR A 35 2.80 12.53 6.01
C THR A 35 2.54 14.04 5.88
N ASN A 36 1.69 14.61 6.73
CA ASN A 36 1.40 16.04 6.74
C ASN A 36 2.61 16.89 7.13
N GLU A 37 3.39 16.44 8.12
CA GLU A 37 4.66 17.10 8.47
C GLU A 37 5.63 17.08 7.29
N TYR A 38 5.76 15.94 6.61
CA TYR A 38 6.65 15.78 5.47
C TYR A 38 6.25 16.72 4.32
N MET A 39 4.95 16.80 4.01
CA MET A 39 4.42 17.76 3.02
C MET A 39 4.72 19.22 3.41
N ARG A 40 4.57 19.56 4.70
CA ARG A 40 4.85 20.92 5.18
C ARG A 40 6.33 21.28 5.05
N ARG A 41 7.24 20.35 5.35
CA ARG A 41 8.69 20.57 5.29
C ARG A 41 9.20 20.71 3.85
N PHE A 42 8.60 19.99 2.90
CA PHE A 42 9.04 19.94 1.50
C PHE A 42 8.00 20.52 0.53
N ALA A 43 7.24 21.52 0.96
CA ALA A 43 6.09 22.04 0.23
C ALA A 43 6.39 22.36 -1.25
N ASP A 44 7.52 22.99 -1.55
CA ASP A 44 7.93 23.33 -2.91
C ASP A 44 8.04 22.10 -3.83
N ILE A 45 8.53 20.98 -3.31
CA ILE A 45 8.64 19.73 -4.05
C ILE A 45 7.25 19.13 -4.24
N PHE A 46 6.45 19.05 -3.17
CA PHE A 46 5.13 18.42 -3.18
C PHE A 46 4.08 19.17 -4.01
N ASN A 47 4.26 20.48 -4.17
CA ASN A 47 3.45 21.32 -5.05
C ASN A 47 3.75 21.06 -6.54
N ASN A 48 4.97 20.64 -6.86
CA ASN A 48 5.37 20.29 -8.23
C ASN A 48 5.09 18.82 -8.58
N LEU A 49 4.72 17.98 -7.60
CA LEU A 49 4.31 16.61 -7.85
C LEU A 49 2.89 16.56 -8.40
N GLU A 50 2.71 15.77 -9.45
CA GLU A 50 1.48 15.72 -10.24
C GLU A 50 0.26 15.25 -9.43
N ASN A 51 0.42 14.23 -8.60
CA ASN A 51 -0.71 13.57 -7.94
C ASN A 51 -0.34 12.97 -6.57
N ASN A 52 -1.33 12.53 -5.80
CA ASN A 52 -1.11 12.02 -4.44
C ASN A 52 -0.33 10.70 -4.43
N PHE A 53 -0.44 9.90 -5.49
CA PHE A 53 0.37 8.68 -5.64
C PHE A 53 1.86 9.01 -5.72
N SER A 54 2.25 9.99 -6.54
CA SER A 54 3.63 10.48 -6.63
C SER A 54 4.13 11.04 -5.31
N ARG A 55 3.27 11.70 -4.53
CA ARG A 55 3.60 12.16 -3.17
C ARG A 55 3.95 11.00 -2.25
N LEU A 56 3.12 9.96 -2.21
CA LEU A 56 3.40 8.75 -1.41
C LEU A 56 4.67 8.03 -1.86
N SER A 57 4.88 7.90 -3.17
CA SER A 57 6.08 7.27 -3.73
C SER A 57 7.34 8.06 -3.38
N TYR A 58 7.28 9.40 -3.45
CA TYR A 58 8.39 10.27 -3.03
C TYR A 58 8.70 10.08 -1.55
N MET A 59 7.69 10.13 -0.67
CA MET A 59 7.87 9.89 0.77
C MET A 59 8.55 8.55 1.07
N GLN A 60 8.12 7.48 0.39
CA GLN A 60 8.69 6.13 0.54
C GLN A 60 10.14 6.07 0.07
N HIS A 61 10.50 6.78 -1.00
CA HIS A 61 11.87 6.85 -1.48
C HIS A 61 12.83 7.42 -0.42
N PHE A 62 12.36 8.36 0.40
CA PHE A 62 13.13 8.96 1.49
C PHE A 62 12.92 8.27 2.85
N GLY A 63 12.40 7.04 2.84
CA GLY A 63 12.34 6.18 4.03
C GLY A 63 11.15 6.43 4.94
N LEU A 64 10.16 7.24 4.53
CA LEU A 64 8.91 7.34 5.28
C LEU A 64 8.09 6.06 5.08
N PRO A 65 7.57 5.42 6.14
CA PRO A 65 6.70 4.27 5.99
C PRO A 65 5.37 4.69 5.34
N THR A 66 4.97 4.02 4.26
CA THR A 66 3.71 4.28 3.55
C THR A 66 2.94 2.97 3.33
N ARG A 67 1.71 3.08 2.82
CA ARG A 67 0.87 1.93 2.43
C ARG A 67 1.29 1.27 1.12
N LEU A 68 2.28 1.82 0.42
CA LEU A 68 2.75 1.31 -0.86
C LEU A 68 3.70 0.12 -0.66
N LEU A 69 3.59 -0.86 -1.56
CA LEU A 69 4.50 -2.00 -1.62
C LEU A 69 5.42 -1.86 -2.83
N ASP A 70 6.72 -1.82 -2.59
CA ASP A 70 7.74 -1.78 -3.64
C ASP A 70 7.86 -3.14 -4.32
N VAL A 71 7.70 -3.14 -5.65
CA VAL A 71 7.93 -4.31 -6.50
C VAL A 71 8.66 -3.88 -7.77
N THR A 72 9.42 -4.77 -8.37
CA THR A 72 10.20 -4.54 -9.58
C THR A 72 9.99 -5.67 -10.58
N THR A 73 10.04 -5.37 -11.87
CA THR A 73 10.05 -6.39 -12.94
C THR A 73 11.44 -6.98 -13.16
N ASN A 74 12.50 -6.35 -12.63
CA ASN A 74 13.87 -6.82 -12.77
C ASN A 74 14.29 -7.64 -11.53
N PRO A 75 14.52 -8.96 -11.67
CA PRO A 75 14.92 -9.82 -10.55
C PRO A 75 16.28 -9.43 -9.96
N LEU A 76 17.20 -8.85 -10.74
CA LEU A 76 18.50 -8.40 -10.25
C LEU A 76 18.37 -7.21 -9.30
N VAL A 77 17.38 -6.33 -9.53
CA VAL A 77 17.09 -5.22 -8.62
C VAL A 77 16.53 -5.76 -7.30
N ALA A 78 15.65 -6.76 -7.35
CA ALA A 78 15.18 -7.43 -6.14
C ALA A 78 16.32 -8.14 -5.39
N LEU A 79 17.21 -8.82 -6.11
CA LEU A 79 18.38 -9.46 -5.49
C LEU A 79 19.31 -8.44 -4.84
N TYR A 80 19.55 -7.30 -5.49
CA TYR A 80 20.34 -6.21 -4.93
C TYR A 80 19.80 -5.75 -3.56
N PHE A 81 18.49 -5.49 -3.46
CA PHE A 81 17.88 -5.10 -2.18
C PHE A 81 17.90 -6.22 -1.14
N ALA A 82 17.81 -7.49 -1.57
CA ALA A 82 17.96 -8.62 -0.66
C ALA A 82 19.37 -8.76 -0.09
N CYS A 83 20.39 -8.31 -0.81
CA CYS A 83 21.79 -8.35 -0.37
C CYS A 83 22.25 -7.08 0.37
N GLN A 84 21.37 -6.09 0.60
CA GLN A 84 21.76 -4.91 1.35
C GLN A 84 22.08 -5.25 2.82
N PRO A 85 23.03 -4.55 3.45
CA PRO A 85 23.36 -4.76 4.86
C PRO A 85 22.13 -4.57 5.75
N SER A 86 21.87 -5.52 6.65
CA SER A 86 20.80 -5.41 7.63
C SER A 86 21.16 -6.12 8.94
N SER A 87 20.36 -5.91 9.98
CA SER A 87 20.48 -6.62 11.26
C SER A 87 19.98 -8.06 11.20
N TYR A 88 19.40 -8.49 10.07
CA TYR A 88 18.89 -9.83 9.87
C TYR A 88 19.93 -10.72 9.19
N PRO A 89 19.96 -12.02 9.52
CA PRO A 89 20.99 -12.92 9.00
C PRO A 89 20.84 -13.24 7.51
N MET A 90 19.61 -13.13 6.97
CA MET A 90 19.32 -13.49 5.58
C MET A 90 18.36 -12.49 4.96
N GLY A 91 18.64 -12.12 3.72
CA GLY A 91 17.69 -11.40 2.86
C GLY A 91 16.81 -12.35 2.07
N MET A 92 15.72 -11.82 1.54
CA MET A 92 14.70 -12.59 0.84
C MET A 92 14.31 -11.92 -0.49
N VAL A 93 14.08 -12.75 -1.51
CA VAL A 93 13.45 -12.35 -2.77
C VAL A 93 12.11 -13.05 -2.91
N THR A 94 11.03 -12.28 -3.03
CA THR A 94 9.68 -12.81 -3.29
C THR A 94 9.31 -12.58 -4.75
N SER A 95 8.77 -13.60 -5.42
CA SER A 95 8.20 -13.49 -6.77
C SER A 95 6.67 -13.49 -6.75
N PHE A 96 6.04 -12.55 -7.45
CA PHE A 96 4.60 -12.46 -7.66
C PHE A 96 4.25 -12.91 -9.07
N ILE A 97 3.40 -13.94 -9.16
CA ILE A 97 2.94 -14.52 -10.42
C ILE A 97 1.49 -14.08 -10.66
N SER A 98 1.29 -13.19 -11.64
CA SER A 98 0.00 -12.55 -11.92
C SER A 98 -1.02 -13.46 -12.63
N ASN A 99 -0.62 -14.66 -13.07
CA ASN A 99 -1.42 -15.53 -13.96
C ASN A 99 -1.75 -16.90 -13.34
N VAL A 100 -1.64 -17.06 -12.02
CA VAL A 100 -1.97 -18.33 -11.38
C VAL A 100 -3.47 -18.37 -11.13
N VAL A 101 -4.18 -19.27 -11.82
CA VAL A 101 -5.51 -19.70 -11.40
C VAL A 101 -5.37 -20.17 -9.96
N GLN A 102 -5.99 -19.47 -9.01
CA GLN A 102 -5.94 -19.89 -7.61
C GLN A 102 -6.51 -21.31 -7.52
N PRO A 103 -5.90 -22.21 -6.72
CA PRO A 103 -6.28 -23.64 -6.65
C PRO A 103 -7.73 -23.86 -6.21
N ASN A 104 -8.37 -22.82 -5.69
CA ASN A 104 -9.77 -22.80 -5.35
C ASN A 104 -10.47 -22.06 -6.50
N ASN A 105 -11.28 -22.76 -7.30
CA ASN A 105 -12.03 -22.29 -8.48
C ASN A 105 -12.98 -21.07 -8.26
N THR A 106 -12.75 -20.22 -7.28
CA THR A 106 -13.47 -18.96 -7.05
C THR A 106 -12.89 -17.86 -7.94
N LYS A 107 -13.29 -17.91 -9.22
CA LYS A 107 -13.07 -16.90 -10.27
C LYS A 107 -11.59 -16.53 -10.49
N SER A 108 -11.16 -16.65 -11.74
CA SER A 108 -10.00 -15.91 -12.24
C SER A 108 -10.22 -14.44 -11.86
N SER A 109 -9.56 -13.98 -10.80
CA SER A 109 -9.69 -12.60 -10.35
C SER A 109 -8.96 -11.80 -11.41
N SER A 110 -9.73 -11.23 -12.36
CA SER A 110 -9.18 -10.33 -13.36
C SER A 110 -8.43 -9.23 -12.63
N PHE A 111 -7.10 -9.36 -12.59
CA PHE A 111 -6.26 -8.36 -11.95
C PHE A 111 -6.41 -7.08 -12.78
N SER A 112 -6.99 -6.06 -12.17
CA SER A 112 -7.19 -4.77 -12.84
C SER A 112 -5.92 -3.95 -12.69
N PHE A 113 -5.23 -3.74 -13.81
CA PHE A 113 -4.07 -2.86 -13.85
C PHE A 113 -4.56 -1.42 -14.00
N TYR A 114 -4.23 -0.57 -13.03
CA TYR A 114 -4.53 0.85 -13.08
C TYR A 114 -3.25 1.63 -13.40
N ASN A 115 -3.36 2.62 -14.28
CA ASN A 115 -2.28 3.58 -14.50
C ASN A 115 -2.15 4.50 -13.27
N SER A 116 -0.96 5.02 -13.01
CA SER A 116 -0.65 6.06 -12.01
C SER A 116 -1.59 7.27 -12.04
N ARG A 117 -2.18 7.60 -13.20
CA ARG A 117 -3.14 8.70 -13.40
C ARG A 117 -4.61 8.30 -13.29
N SER A 118 -4.91 7.05 -12.89
CA SER A 118 -6.29 6.59 -12.75
C SER A 118 -6.96 7.19 -11.53
N ASP A 119 -8.23 7.56 -11.65
CA ASP A 119 -9.08 8.01 -10.54
C ASP A 119 -9.03 7.05 -9.35
N THR A 120 -9.03 5.74 -9.60
CA THR A 120 -8.91 4.73 -8.54
C THR A 120 -7.62 4.89 -7.74
N VAL A 121 -6.49 5.08 -8.42
CA VAL A 121 -5.18 5.25 -7.77
C VAL A 121 -5.13 6.56 -7.00
N GLU A 122 -5.70 7.63 -7.56
CA GLU A 122 -5.73 8.93 -6.90
C GLU A 122 -6.63 8.94 -5.66
N VAL A 123 -7.81 8.34 -5.72
CA VAL A 123 -8.71 8.19 -4.57
C VAL A 123 -8.05 7.35 -3.47
N LEU A 124 -7.44 6.22 -3.81
CA LEU A 124 -6.73 5.38 -2.84
C LEU A 124 -5.54 6.10 -2.20
N SER A 125 -4.79 6.86 -3.00
CA SER A 125 -3.65 7.64 -2.50
C SER A 125 -4.11 8.78 -1.60
N THR A 126 -5.20 9.45 -1.97
CA THR A 126 -5.82 10.49 -1.14
C THR A 126 -6.27 9.92 0.19
N LEU A 127 -6.91 8.75 0.21
CA LEU A 127 -7.33 8.08 1.44
C LEU A 127 -6.16 7.76 2.37
N ALA A 128 -4.98 7.42 1.84
CA ALA A 128 -3.79 7.20 2.67
C ALA A 128 -3.33 8.49 3.38
N LEU A 129 -3.44 9.63 2.70
CA LEU A 129 -3.02 10.95 3.19
C LEU A 129 -4.06 11.63 4.10
N MET A 130 -5.22 11.03 4.30
CA MET A 130 -6.27 11.58 5.16
C MET A 130 -6.02 11.28 6.64
N ALA A 131 -6.63 12.08 7.50
CA ALA A 131 -6.67 11.83 8.93
C ALA A 131 -7.56 10.62 9.26
N GLU A 132 -7.24 9.89 10.33
CA GLU A 132 -7.86 8.59 10.64
C GLU A 132 -9.34 8.74 11.03
N ASP A 133 -9.71 9.82 11.71
CA ASP A 133 -11.09 10.20 12.04
C ASP A 133 -11.98 10.31 10.80
N LYS A 134 -11.44 10.94 9.74
CA LYS A 134 -12.12 11.08 8.45
C LYS A 134 -12.24 9.74 7.72
N LYS A 135 -11.21 8.89 7.77
CA LYS A 135 -11.26 7.54 7.21
C LYS A 135 -12.35 6.70 7.88
N CYS A 136 -12.41 6.71 9.21
CA CYS A 136 -13.47 6.04 9.98
C CYS A 136 -14.86 6.54 9.59
N THR A 137 -15.03 7.86 9.44
CA THR A 137 -16.31 8.45 9.01
C THR A 137 -16.73 7.96 7.63
N ILE A 138 -15.79 7.93 6.67
CA ILE A 138 -16.05 7.43 5.31
C ILE A 138 -16.41 5.94 5.36
N PHE A 139 -15.65 5.14 6.10
CA PHE A 139 -15.89 3.70 6.23
C PHE A 139 -17.30 3.41 6.76
N ASN A 140 -17.70 4.05 7.86
CA ASN A 140 -19.02 3.86 8.46
C ASN A 140 -20.15 4.25 7.50
N LYS A 141 -19.98 5.34 6.73
CA LYS A 141 -20.96 5.75 5.70
C LYS A 141 -21.07 4.75 4.56
N ILE A 142 -19.94 4.18 4.11
CA ILE A 142 -19.93 3.14 3.08
C ILE A 142 -20.60 1.87 3.60
N GLU A 143 -20.35 1.47 4.84
CA GLU A 143 -20.96 0.31 5.46
C GLU A 143 -22.48 0.48 5.59
N HIS A 144 -22.93 1.64 6.09
CA HIS A 144 -24.34 1.99 6.14
C HIS A 144 -25.00 1.89 4.76
N PHE A 145 -24.42 2.52 3.75
CA PHE A 145 -24.94 2.50 2.38
C PHE A 145 -25.02 1.07 1.81
N LYS A 146 -24.00 0.23 2.05
CA LYS A 146 -24.02 -1.18 1.63
C LYS A 146 -25.17 -1.94 2.31
N ASN A 147 -25.38 -1.72 3.61
CA ASN A 147 -26.45 -2.36 4.35
C ASN A 147 -27.84 -1.94 3.84
N GLU A 148 -28.03 -0.64 3.54
CA GLU A 148 -29.27 -0.14 2.93
C GLU A 148 -29.53 -0.73 1.53
N MET A 149 -28.48 -0.84 0.70
CA MET A 149 -28.58 -1.41 -0.64
C MET A 149 -28.88 -2.92 -0.62
N VAL A 150 -28.35 -3.65 0.36
CA VAL A 150 -28.67 -5.07 0.56
C VAL A 150 -30.11 -5.23 1.06
N ALA A 151 -30.54 -4.40 2.02
CA ALA A 151 -31.91 -4.42 2.53
C ALA A 151 -32.95 -4.12 1.43
N SER A 152 -32.68 -3.14 0.57
CA SER A 152 -33.56 -2.80 -0.57
C SER A 152 -33.54 -3.85 -1.69
N ARG A 153 -32.41 -4.57 -1.90
CA ARG A 153 -32.37 -5.72 -2.81
C ARG A 153 -33.18 -6.94 -2.33
N ILE A 154 -33.36 -7.11 -1.02
CA ILE A 154 -34.16 -8.20 -0.44
C ILE A 154 -35.66 -7.94 -0.61
N LEU A 155 -36.10 -6.68 -0.67
CA LEU A 155 -37.50 -6.29 -0.85
C LEU A 155 -38.02 -6.39 -2.30
N CYS A 156 -37.17 -6.70 -3.27
CA CYS A 156 -37.53 -6.83 -4.69
C CYS A 156 -37.56 -8.29 -5.20
N LYS A 157 -37.76 -9.27 -4.32
CA LYS A 157 -37.99 -10.67 -4.68
C LYS A 157 -39.37 -11.15 -4.28
#